data_AF-A0ABD2CBX8-F1
#
_entry.id   AF-A0ABD2CBX8-F1
#
_cell.length_a   1.000
_cell.length_b   1.000
_cell.length_c   1.000
_cell.angle_alpha   90.00
_cell.angle_beta   90.00
_cell.angle_gamma   90.00
#
_symmetry.space_group_name_H-M   'P 1'
#
loop_
_entity.id
_entity.type
_entity.pdbx_description
1 polymer ?
#
loop_
_entity_poly.entity_id
_entity_poly.type
_entity_poly.pdbx_seq_one_letter_code
_entity_poly.pdbx_strand_id
1 'polypeptide(L)'
;MPEQSSSFSAFLFAVLVALLRALCTAELGGLRFLRTKPTRSHNSGDPVLHNSLISSEVLQDYDPQFMVGCYFPAEYQGEFVTQVSGKDAIGTTNEPIQYSAINITYNAIPVWGYCRRRVGENVLLMDRYGDGDCIRCFRLKRRSRNVIEVFSEDLNRCYTYEAAAIASCETLNSTSILYRTKEVGGASIRNEYCPIVGGYHFKYSVNDGSSVSTECNSFLSDLHNCPDGSVLHLKFNRCTFESREFSFNCLGSWPGGPYGSTYIALMDNDAVKENRPQYRCGLFHVDNKKGRTYMAFSSDSSCTQNLDNSTSGYETFVLSKTANQKAIPNYVKTHVATFPKWAQGLWEESLIVNGTMTFTDLNGYNSYTFVTVESNDETGRYVVYSKDHCENEAYVCLMMRQRSENVLEFTIGMVMSPVYQSYLCDDSNFDKPVWMTQARIERIVESPCPITGQYTGRITDLSGMCAELSSNCNTREIMYYKVYDCESEELYEERTYLCLGQWEEKGVMYTYTMRNDTGTKECFVGLIVNDEEIYIKEAGDHCIRDIDPKEQGMRLYKKGQCYGNSPSPAPTPMKPIPRNPILSTTPRSRFPGGTTRRPGGSITSSTSSKNFQSYDFVFVM
;
A
#
# COMPACT_ATOMS: atom_id res chain seq x y z
N MET A 1 -38.36 -20.17 -37.97
CA MET A 1 -37.85 -18.84 -37.59
C MET A 1 -38.18 -18.65 -36.11
N PRO A 2 -37.22 -18.53 -35.19
CA PRO A 2 -36.00 -17.70 -35.30
C PRO A 2 -34.68 -18.41 -34.95
N GLU A 3 -33.65 -18.19 -35.76
CA GLU A 3 -32.23 -18.30 -35.40
C GLU A 3 -31.61 -16.99 -35.91
N GLN A 4 -31.24 -16.06 -35.02
CA GLN A 4 -30.35 -14.95 -35.38
C GLN A 4 -29.80 -14.12 -34.21
N SER A 5 -30.13 -14.39 -32.94
CA SER A 5 -29.62 -13.59 -31.81
C SER A 5 -28.27 -14.04 -31.24
N SER A 6 -27.80 -15.27 -31.50
CA SER A 6 -26.52 -15.76 -30.96
C SER A 6 -25.28 -15.33 -31.77
N SER A 7 -25.45 -15.02 -33.06
CA SER A 7 -24.34 -14.63 -33.94
C SER A 7 -23.88 -13.19 -33.70
N PHE A 8 -24.78 -12.29 -33.27
CA PHE A 8 -24.45 -10.88 -33.06
C PHE A 8 -23.55 -10.64 -31.84
N SER A 9 -23.70 -11.44 -30.78
CA SER A 9 -22.89 -11.35 -29.56
C SER A 9 -21.47 -11.89 -29.77
N ALA A 10 -21.33 -12.99 -30.53
CA ALA A 10 -20.02 -13.52 -30.92
C ALA A 10 -19.26 -12.59 -31.87
N PHE A 11 -19.97 -11.90 -32.77
CA PHE A 11 -19.37 -10.93 -33.69
C PHE A 11 -18.90 -9.65 -32.97
N LEU A 12 -19.67 -9.14 -32.00
CA LEU A 12 -19.25 -8.00 -31.18
C LEU A 12 -18.00 -8.33 -30.34
N PHE A 13 -17.92 -9.55 -29.80
CA PHE A 13 -16.78 -10.01 -29.01
C PHE A 13 -15.51 -10.16 -29.86
N ALA A 14 -15.64 -10.70 -31.08
CA ALA A 14 -14.53 -10.81 -32.02
C ALA A 14 -14.00 -9.44 -32.49
N VAL A 15 -14.89 -8.46 -32.69
CA VAL A 15 -14.51 -7.08 -33.04
C VAL A 15 -13.82 -6.37 -31.88
N LEU A 16 -14.25 -6.59 -30.63
CA LEU A 16 -13.61 -6.03 -29.44
C LEU A 16 -12.20 -6.60 -29.23
N VAL A 17 -12.01 -7.91 -29.44
CA VAL A 17 -10.70 -8.58 -29.36
C VAL A 17 -9.76 -8.14 -30.50
N ALA A 18 -10.30 -7.86 -31.69
CA ALA A 18 -9.53 -7.32 -32.81
C ALA A 18 -9.09 -5.86 -32.56
N LEU A 19 -9.95 -5.03 -31.96
CA LEU A 19 -9.63 -3.66 -31.54
C LEU A 19 -8.60 -3.61 -30.41
N LEU A 20 -8.69 -4.51 -29.42
CA LEU A 20 -7.69 -4.65 -28.36
C LEU A 20 -6.33 -5.12 -28.89
N ARG A 21 -6.31 -6.00 -29.90
CA ARG A 21 -5.06 -6.39 -30.60
C ARG A 21 -4.47 -5.25 -31.45
N ALA A 22 -5.30 -4.39 -32.05
CA ALA A 22 -4.84 -3.23 -32.81
C ALA A 22 -4.27 -2.12 -31.90
N LEU A 23 -4.81 -1.97 -30.69
CA LEU A 23 -4.30 -1.03 -29.68
C LEU A 23 -2.97 -1.51 -29.07
N CYS A 24 -2.82 -2.80 -28.77
CA CYS A 24 -1.54 -3.34 -28.26
C CYS A 24 -0.41 -3.40 -29.30
N THR A 25 -0.71 -3.34 -30.61
CA THR A 25 0.32 -3.30 -31.66
C THR A 25 0.76 -1.88 -32.02
N ALA A 26 0.02 -0.85 -31.57
CA ALA A 26 0.36 0.55 -31.80
C ALA A 26 1.36 1.14 -30.79
N GLU A 27 1.54 0.52 -29.61
CA GLU A 27 2.49 0.98 -28.58
C GLU A 27 3.91 0.36 -28.69
N LEU A 28 4.17 -0.52 -29.65
CA LEU A 28 5.46 -1.18 -29.83
C LEU A 28 6.23 -0.78 -31.11
N GLY A 29 5.91 0.38 -31.70
CA GLY A 29 6.61 0.83 -32.91
C GLY A 29 6.70 2.35 -33.05
N GLY A 30 7.75 2.97 -32.50
CA GLY A 30 8.08 4.34 -32.92
C GLY A 30 9.07 5.13 -32.08
N LEU A 31 10.36 4.82 -32.19
CA LEU A 31 11.44 5.83 -32.09
C LEU A 31 12.71 5.29 -32.78
N ARG A 32 12.65 5.18 -34.11
CA ARG A 32 13.86 5.11 -34.95
C ARG A 32 14.23 6.53 -35.36
N PHE A 33 15.38 6.97 -34.87
CA PHE A 33 16.13 8.12 -35.38
C PHE A 33 16.32 8.00 -36.90
N LEU A 34 15.70 8.89 -37.67
CA LEU A 34 16.06 9.12 -39.07
C LEU A 34 16.73 10.48 -39.22
N ARG A 35 18.04 10.37 -39.42
CA ARG A 35 18.98 11.38 -39.88
C ARG A 35 18.54 11.87 -41.26
N THR A 36 18.18 13.14 -41.41
CA THR A 36 18.10 13.79 -42.74
C THR A 36 18.90 15.09 -42.74
N LYS A 37 19.77 15.22 -43.75
CA LYS A 37 20.54 16.43 -44.08
C LYS A 37 19.73 17.33 -45.03
N PRO A 38 20.10 18.60 -45.19
CA PRO A 38 19.16 19.69 -45.44
C PRO A 38 18.89 19.95 -46.92
N THR A 39 17.69 20.44 -47.22
CA THR A 39 17.35 21.10 -48.49
C THR A 39 17.00 22.57 -48.24
N ARG A 40 17.54 23.40 -49.13
CA ARG A 40 17.60 24.85 -49.12
C ARG A 40 16.39 25.41 -49.88
N SER A 41 15.65 26.35 -49.30
CA SER A 41 14.83 27.30 -50.07
C SER A 41 14.62 28.61 -49.30
N HIS A 42 15.06 29.70 -49.93
CA HIS A 42 14.76 31.09 -49.58
C HIS A 42 13.24 31.35 -49.65
N ASN A 43 12.67 32.02 -48.64
CA ASN A 43 12.16 33.39 -48.83
C ASN A 43 11.74 34.06 -47.52
N SER A 44 11.93 35.36 -47.55
CA SER A 44 11.78 36.44 -46.57
C SER A 44 10.39 36.64 -45.96
N GLY A 45 10.37 37.08 -44.69
CA GLY A 45 9.25 37.81 -44.11
C GLY A 45 9.24 37.78 -42.57
N ASP A 46 10.02 38.64 -41.91
CA ASP A 46 9.85 38.95 -40.47
C ASP A 46 8.51 39.67 -40.23
N PRO A 47 7.88 39.47 -39.05
CA PRO A 47 7.99 40.53 -38.06
C PRO A 47 8.14 40.05 -36.60
N VAL A 48 9.08 40.71 -35.91
CA VAL A 48 9.04 41.25 -34.53
C VAL A 48 8.67 40.27 -33.40
N LEU A 49 9.73 39.72 -32.78
CA LEU A 49 9.68 39.01 -31.50
C LEU A 49 9.77 40.02 -30.34
N HIS A 50 8.74 40.12 -29.51
CA HIS A 50 8.81 40.76 -28.20
C HIS A 50 9.50 39.80 -27.22
N ASN A 51 10.80 39.99 -27.00
CA ASN A 51 11.56 39.34 -25.94
C ASN A 51 11.20 40.00 -24.59
N SER A 52 10.53 39.26 -23.70
CA SER A 52 10.55 39.54 -22.27
C SER A 52 11.53 38.58 -21.59
N LEU A 53 12.70 39.13 -21.25
CA LEU A 53 13.70 38.53 -20.38
C LEU A 53 13.06 38.10 -19.05
N ILE A 54 13.03 36.78 -18.79
CA ILE A 54 12.86 36.27 -17.44
C ILE A 54 14.25 36.36 -16.79
N SER A 55 14.34 37.22 -15.78
CA SER A 55 15.53 37.48 -14.98
C SER A 55 16.10 36.17 -14.41
N SER A 56 17.40 35.98 -14.63
CA SER A 56 18.25 34.91 -14.12
C SER A 56 18.81 35.22 -12.73
N GLU A 57 18.06 35.90 -11.86
CA GLU A 57 18.52 36.32 -10.52
C GLU A 57 17.80 35.55 -9.40
N VAL A 58 17.93 34.21 -9.33
CA VAL A 58 17.70 33.43 -8.08
C VAL A 58 18.63 32.21 -8.01
N LEU A 59 19.87 32.33 -8.47
CA LEU A 59 20.85 31.23 -8.43
C LEU A 59 22.22 31.78 -8.02
N GLN A 60 22.30 32.28 -6.79
CA GLN A 60 23.58 32.55 -6.13
C GLN A 60 23.55 31.99 -4.70
N ASP A 61 24.63 31.30 -4.35
CA ASP A 61 24.93 30.57 -3.11
C ASP A 61 24.19 29.24 -2.87
N TYR A 62 24.53 28.25 -3.68
CA TYR A 62 24.32 26.84 -3.39
C TYR A 62 25.66 26.25 -2.90
N ASP A 63 25.78 25.97 -1.60
CA ASP A 63 26.97 25.32 -1.02
C ASP A 63 26.72 23.79 -0.95
N PRO A 64 27.42 22.98 -1.76
CA PRO A 64 27.26 21.53 -1.83
C PRO A 64 27.70 20.80 -0.55
N GLN A 65 28.35 21.46 0.42
CA GLN A 65 28.69 20.83 1.72
C GLN A 65 27.46 20.59 2.61
N PHE A 66 26.31 21.21 2.31
CA PHE A 66 25.09 21.08 3.13
C PHE A 66 24.15 19.92 2.74
N MET A 67 24.49 19.15 1.70
CA MET A 67 23.59 18.17 1.07
C MET A 67 23.87 16.70 1.45
N VAL A 68 24.90 16.44 2.26
CA VAL A 68 25.27 15.06 2.61
C VAL A 68 24.29 14.49 3.63
N GLY A 69 23.25 13.78 3.16
CA GLY A 69 22.48 12.82 3.96
C GLY A 69 21.05 13.22 4.39
N CYS A 70 20.44 14.25 3.79
CA CYS A 70 19.03 14.59 4.04
C CYS A 70 18.21 14.60 2.74
N TYR A 71 17.46 13.53 2.51
CA TYR A 71 16.57 13.39 1.35
C TYR A 71 15.20 12.82 1.77
N PHE A 72 14.19 12.93 0.91
CA PHE A 72 12.89 12.27 1.02
C PHE A 72 12.86 11.04 0.12
N PRO A 73 12.54 9.83 0.64
CA PRO A 73 12.38 8.65 -0.20
C PRO A 73 11.34 8.86 -1.30
N ALA A 74 11.47 8.16 -2.43
CA ALA A 74 10.59 8.32 -3.58
C ALA A 74 9.09 8.18 -3.24
N GLU A 75 8.76 7.35 -2.24
CA GLU A 75 7.37 7.15 -1.79
C GLU A 75 6.76 8.38 -1.12
N TYR A 76 7.57 9.32 -0.64
CA TYR A 76 7.14 10.58 -0.04
C TYR A 76 7.12 11.73 -1.05
N GLN A 77 7.82 11.58 -2.18
CA GLN A 77 7.92 12.61 -3.21
C GLN A 77 6.65 12.65 -4.06
N GLY A 78 6.33 13.81 -4.65
CA GLY A 78 5.17 14.01 -5.53
C GLY A 78 4.45 15.33 -5.26
N GLU A 79 3.33 15.51 -5.96
CA GLU A 79 2.43 16.65 -5.74
C GLU A 79 1.30 16.24 -4.79
N PHE A 80 1.02 17.08 -3.82
CA PHE A 80 -0.03 16.90 -2.83
C PHE A 80 -0.85 18.17 -2.69
N VAL A 81 -2.00 18.05 -2.03
CA VAL A 81 -2.77 19.17 -1.53
C VAL A 81 -3.10 19.00 -0.06
N THR A 82 -3.26 20.12 0.64
CA THR A 82 -3.68 20.15 2.04
C THR A 82 -4.65 21.29 2.29
N GLN A 83 -5.54 21.13 3.26
CA GLN A 83 -6.48 22.17 3.66
C GLN A 83 -5.74 23.28 4.41
N VAL A 84 -5.97 24.53 4.02
CA VAL A 84 -5.39 25.73 4.67
C VAL A 84 -6.42 26.59 5.40
N SER A 85 -7.68 26.52 4.98
CA SER A 85 -8.82 27.15 5.63
C SER A 85 -10.09 26.36 5.30
N GLY A 86 -11.04 26.32 6.24
CA GLY A 86 -12.26 25.53 6.10
C GLY A 86 -13.26 25.82 7.22
N LYS A 87 -14.52 25.41 7.02
CA LYS A 87 -15.68 25.77 7.84
C LYS A 87 -15.44 25.62 9.35
N ASP A 88 -15.20 26.73 10.02
CA ASP A 88 -15.42 26.82 11.46
C ASP A 88 -16.90 26.56 11.72
N ALA A 89 -17.22 25.41 12.31
CA ALA A 89 -18.59 24.97 12.58
C ALA A 89 -19.31 25.79 13.67
N ILE A 90 -18.83 27.00 13.98
CA ILE A 90 -19.43 27.94 14.93
C ILE A 90 -19.17 29.39 14.46
N GLY A 91 -19.73 29.81 13.33
CA GLY A 91 -19.80 31.25 13.01
C GLY A 91 -19.85 31.63 11.54
N THR A 92 -21.07 31.82 11.02
CA THR A 92 -21.46 32.85 10.02
C THR A 92 -20.67 33.07 8.72
N THR A 93 -19.64 32.29 8.37
CA THR A 93 -18.98 32.40 7.07
C THR A 93 -19.08 31.08 6.31
N ASN A 94 -19.92 31.05 5.28
CA ASN A 94 -20.02 29.97 4.29
C ASN A 94 -18.82 29.99 3.34
N GLU A 95 -17.60 30.12 3.87
CA GLU A 95 -16.41 30.09 3.02
C GLU A 95 -16.13 28.66 2.55
N PRO A 96 -15.90 28.47 1.25
CA PRO A 96 -15.55 27.15 0.71
C PRO A 96 -14.19 26.71 1.27
N ILE A 97 -14.03 25.40 1.47
CA ILE A 97 -12.75 24.83 1.89
C ILE A 97 -11.69 25.13 0.82
N GLN A 98 -10.56 25.69 1.25
CA GLN A 98 -9.46 26.03 0.36
C GLN A 98 -8.31 25.04 0.54
N TYR A 99 -7.69 24.71 -0.59
CA TYR A 99 -6.56 23.80 -0.65
C TYR A 99 -5.31 24.53 -1.13
N SER A 100 -4.17 24.21 -0.51
CA SER A 100 -2.85 24.63 -0.98
C SER A 100 -2.10 23.43 -1.53
N ALA A 101 -1.40 23.63 -2.64
CA ALA A 101 -0.54 22.62 -3.24
C ALA A 101 0.79 22.53 -2.46
N ILE A 102 1.22 21.32 -2.17
CA ILE A 102 2.48 20.99 -1.51
C ILE A 102 3.25 20.07 -2.44
N ASN A 103 4.49 20.46 -2.79
CA ASN A 103 5.38 19.61 -3.56
C ASN A 103 6.47 19.06 -2.64
N ILE A 104 6.66 17.75 -2.65
CA ILE A 104 7.77 17.10 -1.94
C ILE A 104 8.75 16.61 -2.99
N THR A 105 9.92 17.22 -3.04
CA THR A 105 11.02 16.83 -3.94
C THR A 105 12.01 15.94 -3.20
N TYR A 106 13.07 15.48 -3.89
CA TYR A 106 14.08 14.63 -3.28
C TYR A 106 14.76 15.23 -2.05
N ASN A 107 14.90 16.56 -1.97
CA ASN A 107 15.60 17.23 -0.87
C ASN A 107 14.85 18.45 -0.30
N ALA A 108 13.60 18.71 -0.68
CA ALA A 108 12.91 19.89 -0.22
C ALA A 108 11.39 19.71 -0.16
N ILE A 109 10.77 20.51 0.69
CA ILE A 109 9.35 20.85 0.58
C ILE A 109 9.34 22.37 0.39
N PRO A 110 9.28 22.89 -0.85
CA PRO A 110 9.65 24.29 -1.12
C PRO A 110 8.89 25.34 -0.29
N VAL A 111 7.65 25.05 0.10
CA VAL A 111 6.84 25.92 0.96
C VAL A 111 7.26 25.92 2.44
N TRP A 112 8.05 24.94 2.87
CA TRP A 112 8.49 24.75 4.26
C TRP A 112 10.02 24.77 4.44
N GLY A 113 10.79 24.55 3.38
CA GLY A 113 12.26 24.62 3.35
C GLY A 113 12.96 23.41 2.74
N TYR A 114 14.28 23.46 2.71
CA TYR A 114 15.17 22.40 2.24
C TYR A 114 15.53 21.43 3.38
N CYS A 115 15.67 20.16 3.05
CA CYS A 115 16.08 19.10 3.96
C CYS A 115 17.49 19.38 4.46
N ARG A 116 17.61 19.76 5.73
CA ARG A 116 18.88 20.05 6.38
C ARG A 116 19.49 18.82 7.01
N ARG A 117 18.68 18.07 7.78
CA ARG A 117 19.13 16.91 8.55
C ARG A 117 17.99 15.97 8.91
N ARG A 118 18.25 14.66 8.92
CA ARG A 118 17.34 13.66 9.52
C ARG A 118 17.73 13.35 10.96
N VAL A 119 16.73 13.20 11.83
CA VAL A 119 16.87 12.87 13.25
C VAL A 119 15.87 11.77 13.59
N GLY A 120 16.29 10.51 13.44
CA GLY A 120 15.37 9.37 13.51
C GLY A 120 14.33 9.43 12.40
N GLU A 121 13.04 9.37 12.76
CA GLU A 121 11.91 9.54 11.82
C GLU A 121 11.62 11.01 11.48
N ASN A 122 12.29 11.95 12.14
CA ASN A 122 12.06 13.37 11.96
C ASN A 122 13.03 13.97 10.92
N VAL A 123 12.63 15.08 10.32
CA VAL A 123 13.42 15.87 9.38
C VAL A 123 13.44 17.32 9.82
N LEU A 124 14.62 17.92 9.83
CA LEU A 124 14.81 19.35 9.99
C LEU A 124 14.77 19.99 8.60
N LEU A 125 13.81 20.88 8.40
CA LEU A 125 13.74 21.73 7.21
C LEU A 125 14.26 23.12 7.55
N MET A 126 15.05 23.68 6.64
CA MET A 126 15.61 25.02 6.78
C MET A 126 15.14 25.86 5.60
N ASP A 127 14.56 27.01 5.92
CA ASP A 127 14.21 28.04 4.95
C ASP A 127 15.01 29.32 5.25
N ARG A 128 15.44 30.03 4.21
CA ARG A 128 16.28 31.23 4.33
C ARG A 128 15.45 32.45 3.94
N TYR A 129 15.01 33.21 4.94
CA TYR A 129 14.35 34.50 4.71
C TYR A 129 15.29 35.64 5.05
N GLY A 130 15.69 36.43 4.04
CA GLY A 130 16.40 37.70 4.22
C GLY A 130 17.60 37.63 5.17
N ASP A 131 17.34 37.93 6.45
CA ASP A 131 18.33 38.14 7.51
C ASP A 131 18.54 36.95 8.47
N GLY A 132 17.95 35.77 8.24
CA GLY A 132 18.19 34.60 9.11
C GLY A 132 17.69 33.23 8.63
N ASP A 133 18.26 32.17 9.21
CA ASP A 133 17.84 30.79 9.00
C ASP A 133 16.62 30.45 9.86
N CYS A 134 15.62 29.84 9.26
CA CYS A 134 14.38 29.40 9.90
C CYS A 134 14.30 27.87 9.84
N ILE A 135 14.66 27.22 10.94
CA ILE A 135 14.76 25.77 11.08
C ILE A 135 13.51 25.24 11.78
N ARG A 136 12.88 24.23 11.20
CA ARG A 136 11.67 23.58 11.72
C ARG A 136 11.83 22.07 11.73
N CYS A 137 11.27 21.42 12.74
CA CYS A 137 11.21 19.97 12.78
C CYS A 137 9.86 19.45 12.28
N PHE A 138 9.92 18.46 11.39
CA PHE A 138 8.76 17.78 10.84
C PHE A 138 8.90 16.27 11.03
N ARG A 139 7.77 15.58 11.21
CA ARG A 139 7.67 14.14 11.01
C ARG A 139 6.63 13.88 9.94
N LEU A 140 7.03 13.24 8.86
CA LEU A 140 6.12 12.80 7.80
C LEU A 140 5.82 11.33 8.00
N LYS A 141 4.54 11.01 8.21
CA LYS A 141 4.09 9.63 8.34
C LYS A 141 3.23 9.27 7.14
N ARG A 142 3.77 8.42 6.27
CA ARG A 142 2.98 7.84 5.17
C ARG A 142 1.89 6.94 5.74
N ARG A 143 0.63 7.30 5.53
CA ARG A 143 -0.56 6.54 5.99
C ARG A 143 -1.06 5.57 4.92
N SER A 144 -0.96 5.95 3.66
CA SER A 144 -1.19 5.11 2.46
C SER A 144 -0.30 5.59 1.31
N ARG A 145 -0.44 5.04 0.09
CA ARG A 145 0.26 5.58 -1.08
C ARG A 145 -0.10 7.04 -1.35
N ASN A 146 -1.38 7.40 -1.17
CA ASN A 146 -1.89 8.72 -1.50
C ASN A 146 -2.11 9.65 -0.31
N VAL A 147 -1.75 9.24 0.92
CA VAL A 147 -1.97 10.04 2.13
C VAL A 147 -0.71 10.09 3.00
N ILE A 148 -0.26 11.30 3.31
CA ILE A 148 0.80 11.57 4.29
C ILE A 148 0.21 12.43 5.41
N GLU A 149 0.42 12.02 6.65
CA GLU A 149 0.13 12.85 7.81
C GLU A 149 1.41 13.56 8.25
N VAL A 150 1.30 14.87 8.47
CA VAL A 150 2.41 15.74 8.83
C VAL A 150 2.28 16.12 10.29
N PHE A 151 3.37 15.93 11.03
CA PHE A 151 3.48 16.41 12.39
C PHE A 151 4.48 17.54 12.47
N SER A 152 4.06 18.65 13.07
CA SER A 152 4.90 19.82 13.36
C SER A 152 4.41 20.48 14.66
N GLU A 153 5.09 21.52 15.16
CA GLU A 153 4.54 22.34 16.25
C GLU A 153 3.46 23.30 15.69
N ASP A 154 3.89 24.42 15.14
CA ASP A 154 3.10 25.40 14.41
C ASP A 154 3.94 25.78 13.20
N LEU A 155 3.35 25.81 12.00
CA LEU A 155 4.06 26.17 10.77
C LEU A 155 4.65 27.60 10.84
N ASN A 156 4.09 28.47 11.67
CA ASN A 156 4.59 29.83 11.89
C ASN A 156 5.77 29.90 12.88
N ARG A 157 6.01 28.85 13.68
CA ARG A 157 7.09 28.81 14.66
C ARG A 157 8.35 28.20 14.04
N CYS A 158 9.48 28.89 14.17
CA CYS A 158 10.77 28.33 13.77
C CYS A 158 11.92 28.78 14.68
N TYR A 159 13.04 28.10 14.52
CA TYR A 159 14.23 28.25 15.36
C TYR A 159 15.43 28.66 14.51
N THR A 160 16.32 29.45 15.10
CA THR A 160 17.56 29.88 14.44
C THR A 160 18.75 28.95 14.71
N TYR A 161 18.59 27.97 15.61
CA TYR A 161 19.64 27.02 15.99
C TYR A 161 19.12 25.57 15.94
N GLU A 162 19.92 24.65 15.37
CA GLU A 162 19.54 23.23 15.21
C GLU A 162 19.16 22.57 16.55
N ALA A 163 19.90 22.84 17.64
CA ALA A 163 19.64 22.21 18.93
C ALA A 163 18.22 22.50 19.46
N ALA A 164 17.71 23.71 19.22
CA ALA A 164 16.35 24.08 19.63
C ALA A 164 15.29 23.41 18.73
N ALA A 165 15.54 23.34 17.42
CA ALA A 165 14.66 22.62 16.49
C ALA A 165 14.62 21.11 16.76
N ILE A 166 15.74 20.51 17.17
CA ILE A 166 15.79 19.09 17.56
C ILE A 166 14.95 18.85 18.81
N ALA A 167 15.06 19.73 19.81
CA ALA A 167 14.26 19.62 21.04
C ALA A 167 12.75 19.72 20.74
N SER A 168 12.34 20.54 19.76
CA SER A 168 10.93 20.64 19.38
C SER A 168 10.38 19.38 18.70
N CYS A 169 11.24 18.48 18.21
CA CYS A 169 10.81 17.21 17.60
C CYS A 169 10.12 16.26 18.59
N GLU A 170 10.25 16.48 19.90
CA GLU A 170 9.63 15.62 20.92
C GLU A 170 8.14 15.96 21.15
N THR A 171 7.70 17.16 20.76
CA THR A 171 6.37 17.71 21.05
C THR A 171 5.51 17.93 19.81
N LEU A 172 5.81 17.22 18.71
CA LEU A 172 5.09 17.38 17.45
C LEU A 172 3.66 16.84 17.52
N ASN A 173 2.69 17.62 17.03
CA ASN A 173 1.29 17.22 16.90
C ASN A 173 0.93 17.07 15.44
N SER A 174 -0.16 16.33 15.14
CA SER A 174 -0.68 16.26 13.78
C SER A 174 -1.18 17.64 13.37
N THR A 175 -0.60 18.21 12.32
CA THR A 175 -0.91 19.58 11.87
C THR A 175 -1.65 19.59 10.55
N SER A 176 -1.43 18.61 9.69
CA SER A 176 -2.05 18.58 8.37
C SER A 176 -2.02 17.19 7.75
N ILE A 177 -2.96 16.95 6.84
CA ILE A 177 -3.00 15.76 5.99
C ILE A 177 -2.77 16.19 4.55
N LEU A 178 -1.85 15.49 3.89
CA LEU A 178 -1.51 15.69 2.50
C LEU A 178 -2.16 14.61 1.66
N TYR A 179 -2.95 15.01 0.68
CA TYR A 179 -3.58 14.13 -0.30
C TYR A 179 -2.81 14.22 -1.60
N ARG A 180 -2.27 13.10 -2.08
CA ARG A 180 -1.50 13.05 -3.32
C ARG A 180 -2.39 13.35 -4.51
N THR A 181 -1.91 14.21 -5.40
CA THR A 181 -2.57 14.57 -6.67
C THR A 181 -1.80 14.09 -7.88
N LYS A 182 -0.46 13.98 -7.77
CA LYS A 182 0.40 13.37 -8.80
C LYS A 182 1.58 12.62 -8.18
N GLU A 183 2.02 11.58 -8.88
CA GLU A 183 3.27 10.89 -8.58
C GLU A 183 4.48 11.71 -9.06
N VAL A 184 5.68 11.24 -8.70
CA VAL A 184 6.94 11.80 -9.21
C VAL A 184 6.94 11.82 -10.74
N GLY A 185 7.39 12.92 -11.34
CA GLY A 185 7.37 13.11 -12.79
C GLY A 185 6.00 13.50 -13.37
N GLY A 186 4.99 13.77 -12.52
CA GLY A 186 3.69 14.28 -12.94
C GLY A 186 2.72 13.21 -13.45
N ALA A 187 3.02 11.93 -13.23
CA ALA A 187 2.09 10.85 -13.56
C ALA A 187 0.85 10.87 -12.67
N SER A 188 -0.28 10.37 -13.19
CA SER A 188 -1.53 10.24 -12.41
C SER A 188 -1.33 9.30 -11.23
N ILE A 189 -1.98 9.62 -10.10
CA ILE A 189 -1.98 8.74 -8.94
C ILE A 189 -2.64 7.40 -9.28
N ARG A 190 -2.15 6.34 -8.66
CA ARG A 190 -2.86 5.07 -8.61
C ARG A 190 -3.85 5.12 -7.45
N ASN A 191 -5.10 4.72 -7.68
CA ASN A 191 -6.06 4.60 -6.59
C ASN A 191 -5.63 3.52 -5.58
N GLU A 192 -6.29 3.50 -4.43
CA GLU A 192 -6.15 2.43 -3.43
C GLU A 192 -7.38 1.55 -3.44
N TYR A 193 -7.21 0.28 -3.08
CA TYR A 193 -8.35 -0.62 -2.89
C TYR A 193 -9.22 -0.15 -1.70
N CYS A 194 -10.53 -0.10 -1.88
CA CYS A 194 -11.45 0.36 -0.85
C CYS A 194 -11.59 -0.67 0.28
N PRO A 195 -11.54 -0.26 1.56
CA PRO A 195 -11.69 -1.18 2.68
C PRO A 195 -13.16 -1.63 2.90
N ILE A 196 -14.12 -0.96 2.26
CA ILE A 196 -15.54 -1.33 2.28
C ILE A 196 -15.83 -2.16 1.03
N VAL A 197 -15.98 -3.46 1.20
CA VAL A 197 -15.96 -4.44 0.09
C VAL A 197 -17.34 -5.05 -0.16
N GLY A 198 -17.79 -4.97 -1.40
CA GLY A 198 -19.03 -5.54 -1.91
C GLY A 198 -20.22 -4.57 -1.82
N GLY A 199 -21.44 -5.12 -1.92
CA GLY A 199 -22.68 -4.38 -1.89
C GLY A 199 -23.28 -4.20 -0.48
N TYR A 200 -23.81 -3.00 -0.23
CA TYR A 200 -24.46 -2.60 1.00
C TYR A 200 -25.74 -1.79 0.72
N HIS A 201 -26.72 -1.92 1.61
CA HIS A 201 -27.78 -0.92 1.77
C HIS A 201 -27.45 -0.01 2.94
N PHE A 202 -27.75 1.29 2.86
CA PHE A 202 -27.36 2.23 3.91
C PHE A 202 -28.49 3.14 4.40
N LYS A 203 -28.36 3.54 5.66
CA LYS A 203 -28.96 4.76 6.22
C LYS A 203 -27.92 5.86 6.26
N TYR A 204 -28.37 7.10 6.16
CA TYR A 204 -27.52 8.28 6.12
C TYR A 204 -28.12 9.42 6.94
N SER A 205 -27.29 10.23 7.59
CA SER A 205 -27.71 11.45 8.27
C SER A 205 -26.59 12.48 8.31
N VAL A 206 -26.97 13.76 8.25
CA VAL A 206 -26.06 14.91 8.39
C VAL A 206 -26.35 15.63 9.71
N ASN A 207 -25.29 15.92 10.46
CA ASN A 207 -25.30 16.66 11.72
C ASN A 207 -24.72 18.06 11.50
N ASP A 208 -25.47 18.92 10.82
CA ASP A 208 -25.08 20.31 10.52
C ASP A 208 -25.67 21.36 11.48
N GLY A 209 -26.44 20.91 12.48
CA GLY A 209 -27.14 21.79 13.42
C GLY A 209 -28.37 22.48 12.82
N SER A 210 -28.78 22.13 11.60
CA SER A 210 -30.00 22.61 10.96
C SER A 210 -31.26 22.08 11.64
N SER A 211 -32.35 22.85 11.55
CA SER A 211 -33.69 22.38 11.95
C SER A 211 -34.32 21.41 10.94
N VAL A 212 -33.78 21.34 9.71
CA VAL A 212 -34.22 20.45 8.64
C VAL A 212 -33.28 19.26 8.57
N SER A 213 -33.80 18.05 8.80
CA SER A 213 -33.00 16.82 8.73
C SER A 213 -32.65 16.45 7.29
N THR A 214 -31.36 16.38 6.98
CA THR A 214 -30.85 15.79 5.73
C THR A 214 -30.51 14.32 6.01
N GLU A 215 -31.41 13.42 5.65
CA GLU A 215 -31.32 12.03 6.08
C GLU A 215 -31.98 11.02 5.13
N CYS A 216 -31.51 9.78 5.23
CA CYS A 216 -32.09 8.59 4.62
C CYS A 216 -32.35 7.58 5.75
N ASN A 217 -33.57 7.56 6.27
CA ASN A 217 -33.92 6.78 7.47
C ASN A 217 -34.14 5.28 7.22
N SER A 218 -34.13 4.85 5.94
CA SER A 218 -34.39 3.49 5.50
C SER A 218 -33.21 2.91 4.72
N PHE A 219 -33.11 1.57 4.68
CA PHE A 219 -32.09 0.84 3.92
C PHE A 219 -32.48 0.64 2.45
N LEU A 220 -32.89 1.72 1.77
CA LEU A 220 -33.24 1.71 0.34
C LEU A 220 -32.17 2.32 -0.55
N SER A 221 -31.20 3.01 0.05
CA SER A 221 -30.04 3.55 -0.65
C SER A 221 -28.93 2.49 -0.74
N ASP A 222 -28.15 2.53 -1.81
CA ASP A 222 -27.20 1.47 -2.17
C ASP A 222 -25.77 1.99 -2.22
N LEU A 223 -24.84 1.23 -1.65
CA LEU A 223 -23.40 1.47 -1.72
C LEU A 223 -22.71 0.22 -2.27
N HIS A 224 -21.84 0.36 -3.27
CA HIS A 224 -21.03 -0.76 -3.78
C HIS A 224 -19.70 -0.30 -4.36
N ASN A 225 -18.74 -1.20 -4.45
CA ASN A 225 -17.44 -0.97 -5.09
C ASN A 225 -17.23 -1.86 -6.34
N CYS A 226 -18.31 -2.15 -7.06
CA CYS A 226 -18.30 -2.98 -8.27
C CYS A 226 -18.53 -2.14 -9.54
N PRO A 227 -17.82 -2.43 -10.66
CA PRO A 227 -16.83 -3.51 -10.83
C PRO A 227 -15.39 -3.14 -10.40
N ASP A 228 -15.14 -1.87 -10.10
CA ASP A 228 -13.82 -1.37 -9.71
C ASP A 228 -13.74 -1.19 -8.19
N GLY A 229 -12.99 -2.07 -7.53
CA GLY A 229 -12.85 -2.06 -6.07
C GLY A 229 -12.12 -0.85 -5.50
N SER A 230 -11.60 0.05 -6.33
CA SER A 230 -10.98 1.32 -5.92
C SER A 230 -11.96 2.50 -5.86
N VAL A 231 -13.22 2.29 -6.26
CA VAL A 231 -14.26 3.32 -6.29
C VAL A 231 -15.47 2.89 -5.46
N LEU A 232 -15.99 3.77 -4.59
CA LEU A 232 -17.26 3.57 -3.91
C LEU A 232 -18.36 4.35 -4.64
N HIS A 233 -19.36 3.64 -5.14
CA HIS A 233 -20.56 4.22 -5.72
C HIS A 233 -21.66 4.26 -4.67
N LEU A 234 -22.30 5.42 -4.52
CA LEU A 234 -23.42 5.63 -3.61
C LEU A 234 -24.63 6.12 -4.39
N LYS A 235 -25.78 5.49 -4.16
CA LYS A 235 -27.07 5.84 -4.75
C LYS A 235 -28.08 6.12 -3.65
N PHE A 236 -28.49 7.37 -3.54
CA PHE A 236 -29.43 7.85 -2.53
C PHE A 236 -30.86 7.71 -3.05
N ASN A 237 -31.67 6.91 -2.35
CA ASN A 237 -33.04 6.60 -2.73
C ASN A 237 -34.00 6.91 -1.58
N ARG A 238 -35.07 7.66 -1.88
CA ARG A 238 -36.16 8.01 -0.94
C ARG A 238 -35.65 8.64 0.36
N CYS A 239 -34.75 9.62 0.21
CA CYS A 239 -34.26 10.45 1.32
C CYS A 239 -35.12 11.71 1.47
N THR A 240 -34.82 12.55 2.46
CA THR A 240 -35.47 13.87 2.63
C THR A 240 -35.13 14.87 1.51
N PHE A 241 -34.19 14.51 0.65
CA PHE A 241 -33.74 15.25 -0.53
C PHE A 241 -33.90 14.43 -1.81
N GLU A 242 -33.76 15.09 -2.96
CA GLU A 242 -33.84 14.44 -4.28
C GLU A 242 -32.83 13.31 -4.43
N SER A 243 -33.17 12.30 -5.22
CA SER A 243 -32.27 11.18 -5.50
C SER A 243 -31.01 11.68 -6.19
N ARG A 244 -29.85 11.27 -5.68
CA ARG A 244 -28.53 11.66 -6.18
C ARG A 244 -27.60 10.46 -6.16
N GLU A 245 -26.60 10.50 -7.02
CA GLU A 245 -25.54 9.49 -7.11
C GLU A 245 -24.20 10.18 -6.90
N PHE A 246 -23.32 9.57 -6.12
CA PHE A 246 -21.96 10.05 -5.88
C PHE A 246 -20.97 8.90 -6.09
N SER A 247 -19.75 9.25 -6.47
CA SER A 247 -18.65 8.30 -6.54
C SER A 247 -17.42 8.83 -5.82
N PHE A 248 -16.84 8.00 -4.97
CA PHE A 248 -15.61 8.30 -4.24
C PHE A 248 -14.46 7.42 -4.73
N ASN A 249 -13.32 8.02 -5.07
CA ASN A 249 -12.10 7.24 -5.29
C ASN A 249 -11.40 7.03 -3.94
N CYS A 250 -10.98 5.81 -3.66
CA CYS A 250 -10.28 5.49 -2.42
C CYS A 250 -8.82 5.96 -2.48
N LEU A 251 -8.42 6.79 -1.51
CA LEU A 251 -7.06 7.31 -1.36
C LEU A 251 -6.27 6.57 -0.29
N GLY A 252 -6.93 5.83 0.59
CA GLY A 252 -6.30 4.94 1.55
C GLY A 252 -7.08 4.75 2.84
N SER A 253 -6.61 3.83 3.66
CA SER A 253 -7.12 3.59 5.01
C SER A 253 -5.99 3.18 5.94
N TRP A 254 -6.11 3.54 7.22
CA TRP A 254 -5.09 3.20 8.22
C TRP A 254 -5.69 3.07 9.62
N PRO A 255 -5.11 2.21 10.48
CA PRO A 255 -5.59 2.03 11.84
C PRO A 255 -5.22 3.22 12.74
N GLY A 256 -5.84 3.26 13.92
CA GLY A 256 -5.51 4.23 14.97
C GLY A 256 -6.65 5.19 15.32
N GLY A 257 -7.84 4.98 14.77
CA GLY A 257 -9.02 5.76 15.14
C GLY A 257 -9.53 5.43 16.54
N PRO A 258 -10.34 6.33 17.15
CA PRO A 258 -10.96 6.10 18.45
C PRO A 258 -11.72 4.77 18.50
N TYR A 259 -11.64 4.09 19.64
CA TYR A 259 -12.33 2.81 19.89
C TYR A 259 -11.98 1.68 18.90
N GLY A 260 -10.78 1.72 18.29
CA GLY A 260 -10.34 0.71 17.32
C GLY A 260 -10.95 0.87 15.93
N SER A 261 -11.48 2.06 15.62
CA SER A 261 -11.91 2.40 14.27
C SER A 261 -10.73 2.63 13.33
N THR A 262 -11.00 2.53 12.03
CA THR A 262 -10.03 2.71 10.96
C THR A 262 -10.33 4.02 10.24
N TYR A 263 -9.30 4.84 10.01
CA TYR A 263 -9.42 6.03 9.19
C TYR A 263 -9.58 5.67 7.72
N ILE A 264 -10.35 6.47 6.99
CA ILE A 264 -10.53 6.34 5.55
C ILE A 264 -10.44 7.71 4.89
N ALA A 265 -9.67 7.78 3.81
CA ALA A 265 -9.51 8.95 2.97
C ALA A 265 -10.07 8.66 1.58
N LEU A 266 -10.92 9.55 1.09
CA LEU A 266 -11.60 9.43 -0.18
C LEU A 266 -11.52 10.74 -0.97
N MET A 267 -11.56 10.65 -2.30
CA MET A 267 -11.74 11.80 -3.18
C MET A 267 -13.16 11.81 -3.75
N ASP A 268 -13.90 12.89 -3.50
CA ASP A 268 -15.23 13.15 -4.05
C ASP A 268 -15.13 13.78 -5.43
N ASN A 269 -15.51 13.01 -6.46
CA ASN A 269 -15.46 13.46 -7.85
C ASN A 269 -16.51 14.55 -8.17
N ASP A 270 -17.53 14.71 -7.33
CA ASP A 270 -18.64 15.66 -7.53
C ASP A 270 -18.60 16.86 -6.57
N ALA A 271 -17.57 16.95 -5.71
CA ALA A 271 -17.47 17.95 -4.65
C ALA A 271 -17.64 19.41 -5.12
N VAL A 272 -17.08 19.76 -6.28
CA VAL A 272 -17.10 21.13 -6.83
C VAL A 272 -18.54 21.59 -7.13
N LYS A 273 -19.43 20.65 -7.50
CA LYS A 273 -20.83 20.97 -7.82
C LYS A 273 -21.68 21.23 -6.58
N GLU A 274 -21.31 20.61 -5.45
CA GLU A 274 -22.14 20.56 -4.22
C GLU A 274 -21.53 21.36 -3.06
N ASN A 275 -20.46 22.15 -3.31
CA ASN A 275 -19.75 22.94 -2.30
C ASN A 275 -19.31 22.10 -1.07
N ARG A 276 -18.86 20.87 -1.33
CA ARG A 276 -18.35 19.92 -0.32
C ARG A 276 -16.81 19.87 -0.36
N PRO A 277 -16.16 19.40 0.72
CA PRO A 277 -14.74 19.04 0.65
C PRO A 277 -14.50 18.01 -0.44
N GLN A 278 -13.57 18.28 -1.36
CA GLN A 278 -13.12 17.34 -2.38
C GLN A 278 -12.42 16.13 -1.75
N TYR A 279 -11.61 16.37 -0.72
CA TYR A 279 -10.93 15.31 0.01
C TYR A 279 -11.72 15.03 1.28
N ARG A 280 -12.34 13.86 1.32
CA ARG A 280 -13.19 13.42 2.42
C ARG A 280 -12.35 12.58 3.36
N CYS A 281 -12.42 12.86 4.65
CA CYS A 281 -11.85 11.99 5.64
C CYS A 281 -12.87 11.54 6.67
N GLY A 282 -12.76 10.29 7.09
CA GLY A 282 -13.68 9.68 8.02
C GLY A 282 -13.08 8.54 8.82
N LEU A 283 -13.97 7.91 9.59
CA LEU A 283 -13.71 6.73 10.39
C LEU A 283 -14.74 5.67 10.03
N PHE A 284 -14.34 4.40 9.97
CA PHE A 284 -15.26 3.28 9.88
C PHE A 284 -14.89 2.16 10.84
N HIS A 285 -15.87 1.34 11.19
CA HIS A 285 -15.65 0.07 11.88
C HIS A 285 -16.72 -0.96 11.46
N VAL A 286 -16.36 -2.24 11.56
CA VAL A 286 -17.25 -3.37 11.30
C VAL A 286 -17.68 -3.98 12.63
N ASP A 287 -18.97 -3.88 12.96
CA ASP A 287 -19.59 -4.59 14.08
C ASP A 287 -20.07 -5.97 13.61
N ASN A 288 -19.20 -6.97 13.79
CA ASN A 288 -19.49 -8.36 13.44
C ASN A 288 -20.65 -8.96 14.25
N LYS A 289 -20.97 -8.44 15.45
CA LYS A 289 -22.09 -8.96 16.27
C LYS A 289 -23.43 -8.53 15.70
N LYS A 290 -23.53 -7.28 15.23
CA LYS A 290 -24.75 -6.75 14.60
C LYS A 290 -24.80 -6.96 13.09
N GLY A 291 -23.70 -7.38 12.48
CA GLY A 291 -23.57 -7.48 11.02
C GLY A 291 -23.70 -6.11 10.34
N ARG A 292 -23.20 -5.06 11.01
CA ARG A 292 -23.29 -3.66 10.54
C ARG A 292 -21.90 -3.08 10.37
N THR A 293 -21.76 -2.21 9.38
CA THR A 293 -20.57 -1.37 9.25
C THR A 293 -21.01 0.06 9.48
N TYR A 294 -20.31 0.78 10.34
CA TYR A 294 -20.59 2.17 10.64
C TYR A 294 -19.46 3.02 10.06
N MET A 295 -19.82 4.12 9.42
CA MET A 295 -18.87 5.05 8.83
C MET A 295 -19.33 6.47 9.14
N ALA A 296 -18.39 7.35 9.46
CA ALA A 296 -18.65 8.77 9.67
C ALA A 296 -17.59 9.62 8.99
N PHE A 297 -17.97 10.74 8.40
CA PHE A 297 -17.06 11.72 7.81
C PHE A 297 -16.96 12.97 8.67
N SER A 298 -15.78 13.58 8.64
CA SER A 298 -15.53 14.93 9.10
C SER A 298 -16.25 15.94 8.20
N SER A 299 -16.53 17.12 8.75
CA SER A 299 -17.07 18.24 7.96
C SER A 299 -16.05 18.84 7.00
N ASP A 300 -14.77 18.49 7.15
CA ASP A 300 -13.65 18.99 6.37
C ASP A 300 -12.66 17.87 5.99
N SER A 301 -11.46 18.24 5.50
CA SER A 301 -10.40 17.31 5.08
C SER A 301 -9.38 17.00 6.19
N SER A 302 -9.64 17.35 7.46
CA SER A 302 -8.67 17.20 8.56
C SER A 302 -8.71 15.82 9.25
N CYS A 303 -9.77 15.04 9.03
CA CYS A 303 -10.10 13.84 9.82
C CYS A 303 -10.38 14.10 11.32
N THR A 304 -10.57 15.35 11.73
CA THR A 304 -10.76 15.70 13.16
C THR A 304 -11.97 16.59 13.39
N GLN A 305 -12.29 17.47 12.44
CA GLN A 305 -13.36 18.44 12.62
C GLN A 305 -14.72 17.76 12.61
N ASN A 306 -15.50 17.96 13.68
CA ASN A 306 -16.80 17.32 13.87
C ASN A 306 -16.77 15.80 13.64
N LEU A 307 -15.73 15.11 14.10
CA LEU A 307 -15.58 13.67 13.94
C LEU A 307 -15.08 13.04 15.25
N ASP A 308 -16.01 12.54 16.07
CA ASP A 308 -15.66 11.92 17.36
C ASP A 308 -15.32 10.44 17.20
N ASN A 309 -16.13 9.73 16.39
CA ASN A 309 -15.95 8.30 16.10
C ASN A 309 -16.76 7.90 14.86
N SER A 310 -16.60 6.65 14.42
CA SER A 310 -17.33 6.08 13.26
C SER A 310 -18.87 6.07 13.33
N THR A 311 -19.49 6.41 14.47
CA THR A 311 -20.94 6.57 14.63
C THR A 311 -21.39 8.00 14.94
N SER A 312 -20.44 8.90 15.20
CA SER A 312 -20.66 10.30 15.56
C SER A 312 -19.70 11.17 14.77
N GLY A 313 -20.21 11.78 13.70
CA GLY A 313 -19.49 12.76 12.89
C GLY A 313 -20.45 13.70 12.18
N TYR A 314 -19.91 14.55 11.29
CA TYR A 314 -20.70 15.48 10.49
C TYR A 314 -21.66 14.75 9.55
N GLU A 315 -21.18 13.71 8.87
CA GLU A 315 -22.02 12.79 8.11
C GLU A 315 -21.85 11.39 8.67
N THR A 316 -22.95 10.64 8.79
CA THR A 316 -22.91 9.28 9.31
C THR A 316 -23.67 8.31 8.41
N PHE A 317 -23.12 7.11 8.30
CA PHE A 317 -23.63 6.00 7.51
C PHE A 317 -23.75 4.76 8.38
N VAL A 318 -24.90 4.10 8.30
CA VAL A 318 -25.09 2.75 8.84
C VAL A 318 -25.29 1.81 7.67
N LEU A 319 -24.33 0.91 7.44
CA LEU A 319 -24.32 -0.01 6.31
C LEU A 319 -24.83 -1.39 6.74
N SER A 320 -25.67 -1.98 5.89
CA SER A 320 -26.13 -3.37 5.95
C SER A 320 -25.59 -4.10 4.74
N LYS A 321 -24.85 -5.19 4.91
CA LYS A 321 -24.41 -5.98 3.75
C LYS A 321 -25.62 -6.49 2.97
N THR A 322 -25.59 -6.40 1.65
CA THR A 322 -26.67 -6.88 0.80
C THR A 322 -26.76 -8.40 0.90
N ALA A 323 -27.99 -8.93 1.08
CA ALA A 323 -28.23 -10.35 1.29
C ALA A 323 -28.15 -11.19 0.00
N ASN A 324 -27.89 -10.56 -1.16
CA ASN A 324 -27.82 -11.20 -2.48
C ASN A 324 -26.56 -12.05 -2.68
N GLN A 325 -26.00 -12.62 -1.61
CA GLN A 325 -24.89 -13.55 -1.72
C GLN A 325 -25.36 -14.80 -2.43
N LYS A 326 -24.79 -15.08 -3.60
CA LYS A 326 -25.09 -16.32 -4.32
C LYS A 326 -24.72 -17.52 -3.44
N ALA A 327 -25.66 -18.46 -3.37
CA ALA A 327 -25.46 -19.68 -2.60
C ALA A 327 -24.37 -20.53 -3.25
N ILE A 328 -23.42 -21.00 -2.44
CA ILE A 328 -22.37 -21.90 -2.91
C ILE A 328 -23.01 -23.15 -3.54
N PRO A 329 -22.63 -23.54 -4.77
CA PRO A 329 -23.17 -24.71 -5.45
C PRO A 329 -23.01 -25.99 -4.61
N ASN A 330 -23.99 -26.89 -4.69
CA ASN A 330 -23.96 -28.15 -3.93
C ASN A 330 -22.73 -29.00 -4.25
N TYR A 331 -22.25 -28.97 -5.49
CA TYR A 331 -21.04 -29.67 -5.91
C TYR A 331 -19.82 -29.24 -5.07
N VAL A 332 -19.64 -27.94 -4.85
CA VAL A 332 -18.55 -27.38 -4.04
C VAL A 332 -18.66 -27.87 -2.60
N LYS A 333 -19.87 -27.88 -2.02
CA LYS A 333 -20.09 -28.31 -0.63
C LYS A 333 -19.75 -29.78 -0.40
N THR A 334 -20.00 -30.65 -1.37
CA THR A 334 -19.77 -32.10 -1.23
C THR A 334 -18.38 -32.54 -1.63
N HIS A 335 -17.63 -31.72 -2.39
CA HIS A 335 -16.30 -32.04 -2.89
C HIS A 335 -15.22 -31.11 -2.31
N VAL A 336 -15.42 -30.50 -1.14
CA VAL A 336 -14.40 -29.64 -0.52
C VAL A 336 -13.11 -30.41 -0.31
N ALA A 337 -12.03 -29.93 -0.92
CA ALA A 337 -10.67 -30.39 -0.69
C ALA A 337 -9.94 -29.43 0.26
N THR A 338 -8.65 -29.67 0.54
CA THR A 338 -7.84 -28.78 1.38
C THR A 338 -6.63 -28.27 0.64
N PHE A 339 -6.30 -27.00 0.86
CA PHE A 339 -5.00 -26.45 0.49
C PHE A 339 -3.88 -27.09 1.31
N PRO A 340 -2.64 -27.12 0.79
CA PRO A 340 -1.55 -27.84 1.42
C PRO A 340 -1.18 -27.22 2.77
N LYS A 341 -0.68 -28.04 3.69
CA LYS A 341 -0.40 -27.63 5.07
C LYS A 341 0.57 -26.45 5.18
N TRP A 342 1.55 -26.36 4.28
CA TRP A 342 2.53 -25.26 4.28
C TRP A 342 1.90 -23.91 3.91
N ALA A 343 0.80 -23.90 3.16
CA ALA A 343 0.12 -22.67 2.73
C ALA A 343 -0.82 -22.10 3.80
N GLN A 344 -1.15 -22.88 4.84
CA GLN A 344 -2.12 -22.47 5.86
C GLN A 344 -1.63 -21.25 6.65
N GLY A 345 -2.55 -20.35 7.01
CA GLY A 345 -2.30 -19.18 7.85
C GLY A 345 -2.54 -17.84 7.17
N LEU A 346 -2.09 -16.78 7.84
CA LEU A 346 -2.20 -15.40 7.38
C LEU A 346 -0.94 -14.97 6.61
N TRP A 347 -1.17 -14.48 5.40
CA TRP A 347 -0.21 -13.89 4.50
C TRP A 347 -0.54 -12.42 4.28
N GLU A 348 0.28 -11.69 3.54
CA GLU A 348 0.12 -10.26 3.24
C GLU A 348 -1.32 -9.89 2.87
N GLU A 349 -1.79 -10.39 1.72
CA GLU A 349 -3.11 -10.06 1.18
C GLU A 349 -4.01 -11.29 1.12
N SER A 350 -3.64 -12.37 1.81
CA SER A 350 -4.39 -13.62 1.79
C SER A 350 -4.49 -14.33 3.14
N LEU A 351 -5.60 -15.02 3.32
CA LEU A 351 -5.84 -15.92 4.45
C LEU A 351 -6.25 -17.27 3.90
N ILE A 352 -5.49 -18.30 4.27
CA ILE A 352 -5.71 -19.68 3.82
C ILE A 352 -6.05 -20.52 5.04
N VAL A 353 -7.26 -21.08 5.03
CA VAL A 353 -7.78 -21.96 6.10
C VAL A 353 -8.48 -23.15 5.48
N ASN A 354 -7.91 -24.34 5.68
CA ASN A 354 -8.39 -25.61 5.14
C ASN A 354 -8.56 -25.53 3.62
N GLY A 355 -9.81 -25.57 3.13
CA GLY A 355 -10.15 -25.52 1.72
C GLY A 355 -10.51 -24.12 1.20
N THR A 356 -10.40 -23.08 2.03
CA THR A 356 -10.79 -21.72 1.67
C THR A 356 -9.57 -20.79 1.67
N MET A 357 -9.44 -20.00 0.61
CA MET A 357 -8.45 -18.93 0.51
C MET A 357 -9.18 -17.63 0.18
N THR A 358 -8.98 -16.58 0.98
CA THR A 358 -9.35 -15.21 0.58
C THR A 358 -8.10 -14.50 0.08
N PHE A 359 -8.21 -13.71 -0.98
CA PHE A 359 -7.12 -12.93 -1.54
C PHE A 359 -7.60 -11.57 -2.01
N THR A 360 -6.84 -10.52 -1.72
CA THR A 360 -7.09 -9.17 -2.21
C THR A 360 -5.96 -8.76 -3.16
N ASP A 361 -6.29 -8.56 -4.42
CA ASP A 361 -5.40 -7.95 -5.39
C ASP A 361 -5.47 -6.42 -5.27
N LEU A 362 -4.48 -5.83 -4.59
CA LEU A 362 -4.38 -4.39 -4.39
C LEU A 362 -4.09 -3.63 -5.70
N ASN A 363 -3.53 -4.28 -6.72
CA ASN A 363 -3.19 -3.65 -8.00
C ASN A 363 -4.33 -3.77 -9.02
N GLY A 364 -5.01 -4.91 -9.04
CA GLY A 364 -6.20 -5.16 -9.85
C GLY A 364 -7.51 -4.69 -9.22
N TYR A 365 -7.45 -4.15 -7.99
CA TYR A 365 -8.58 -3.68 -7.19
C TYR A 365 -9.72 -4.68 -7.05
N ASN A 366 -9.37 -5.95 -6.83
CA ASN A 366 -10.33 -7.05 -6.74
C ASN A 366 -10.03 -7.91 -5.52
N SER A 367 -11.07 -8.41 -4.84
CA SER A 367 -10.91 -9.49 -3.88
C SER A 367 -11.69 -10.73 -4.28
N TYR A 368 -11.10 -11.87 -3.93
CA TYR A 368 -11.54 -13.20 -4.32
C TYR A 368 -11.65 -14.09 -3.08
N THR A 369 -12.66 -14.95 -3.09
CA THR A 369 -12.76 -16.11 -2.21
C THR A 369 -12.70 -17.36 -3.07
N PHE A 370 -11.68 -18.18 -2.84
CA PHE A 370 -11.51 -19.47 -3.48
C PHE A 370 -11.90 -20.58 -2.51
N VAL A 371 -12.73 -21.50 -2.98
CA VAL A 371 -13.05 -22.75 -2.28
C VAL A 371 -12.56 -23.91 -3.13
N THR A 372 -11.58 -24.66 -2.64
CA THR A 372 -10.96 -25.75 -3.40
C THR A 372 -11.85 -26.98 -3.45
N VAL A 373 -12.01 -27.54 -4.65
CA VAL A 373 -12.84 -28.74 -4.91
C VAL A 373 -12.02 -29.93 -5.38
N GLU A 374 -10.82 -29.69 -5.89
CA GLU A 374 -9.86 -30.72 -6.25
C GLU A 374 -8.46 -30.23 -5.88
N SER A 375 -7.64 -31.10 -5.32
CA SER A 375 -6.27 -30.77 -4.90
C SER A 375 -5.27 -31.78 -5.44
N ASN A 376 -4.25 -31.30 -6.13
CA ASN A 376 -3.11 -32.10 -6.57
C ASN A 376 -1.82 -31.46 -6.01
N ASP A 377 -1.41 -31.92 -4.83
CA ASP A 377 -0.24 -31.40 -4.13
C ASP A 377 1.09 -31.71 -4.84
N GLU A 378 1.14 -32.75 -5.69
CA GLU A 378 2.35 -33.11 -6.45
C GLU A 378 2.64 -32.07 -7.54
N THR A 379 1.60 -31.65 -8.26
CA THR A 379 1.70 -30.61 -9.30
C THR A 379 1.60 -29.20 -8.72
N GLY A 380 1.05 -29.06 -7.51
CA GLY A 380 0.69 -27.80 -6.89
C GLY A 380 -0.54 -27.15 -7.55
N ARG A 381 -1.42 -27.94 -8.17
CA ARG A 381 -2.60 -27.44 -8.89
C ARG A 381 -3.89 -27.79 -8.14
N TYR A 382 -4.81 -26.84 -8.13
CA TYR A 382 -6.05 -26.90 -7.36
C TYR A 382 -7.19 -26.37 -8.22
N VAL A 383 -8.21 -27.17 -8.48
CA VAL A 383 -9.45 -26.64 -9.07
C VAL A 383 -10.22 -26.00 -7.93
N VAL A 384 -10.56 -24.72 -8.10
CA VAL A 384 -11.28 -23.94 -7.09
C VAL A 384 -12.53 -23.33 -7.68
N TYR A 385 -13.56 -23.25 -6.86
CA TYR A 385 -14.68 -22.34 -7.07
C TYR A 385 -14.25 -20.96 -6.58
N SER A 386 -14.07 -20.04 -7.52
CA SER A 386 -13.75 -18.63 -7.28
C SER A 386 -15.02 -17.81 -7.22
N LYS A 387 -15.07 -16.89 -6.26
CA LYS A 387 -16.10 -15.87 -6.14
C LYS A 387 -15.45 -14.54 -5.83
N ASP A 388 -15.68 -13.53 -6.68
CA ASP A 388 -15.18 -12.18 -6.42
C ASP A 388 -16.14 -11.38 -5.51
N HIS A 389 -15.69 -10.19 -5.08
CA HIS A 389 -16.48 -9.28 -4.27
C HIS A 389 -17.74 -8.71 -4.94
N CYS A 390 -17.87 -8.90 -6.26
CA CYS A 390 -19.02 -8.53 -7.06
C CYS A 390 -19.96 -9.69 -7.35
N GLU A 391 -19.77 -10.83 -6.67
CA GLU A 391 -20.59 -12.02 -6.80
C GLU A 391 -20.50 -12.69 -8.19
N ASN A 392 -19.45 -12.39 -8.96
CA ASN A 392 -19.08 -13.18 -10.13
C ASN A 392 -18.42 -14.46 -9.66
N GLU A 393 -18.83 -15.58 -10.25
CA GLU A 393 -18.43 -16.90 -9.81
C GLU A 393 -17.98 -17.74 -11.01
N ALA A 394 -16.93 -18.51 -10.81
CA ALA A 394 -16.46 -19.48 -11.79
C ALA A 394 -15.54 -20.51 -11.15
N TYR A 395 -15.48 -21.69 -11.74
CA TYR A 395 -14.41 -22.64 -11.51
C TYR A 395 -13.17 -22.20 -12.29
N VAL A 396 -12.04 -22.16 -11.61
CA VAL A 396 -10.72 -21.82 -12.17
C VAL A 396 -9.68 -22.78 -11.58
N CYS A 397 -8.53 -22.90 -12.24
CA CYS A 397 -7.39 -23.59 -11.63
C CYS A 397 -6.47 -22.59 -10.93
N LEU A 398 -6.10 -22.87 -9.69
CA LEU A 398 -4.98 -22.23 -9.00
C LEU A 398 -3.76 -23.12 -9.10
N MET A 399 -2.60 -22.51 -9.35
CA MET A 399 -1.31 -23.18 -9.18
C MET A 399 -0.54 -22.47 -8.07
N MET A 400 -0.11 -23.22 -7.05
CA MET A 400 0.61 -22.71 -5.88
C MET A 400 2.01 -23.31 -5.79
N ARG A 401 2.97 -22.52 -5.30
CA ARG A 401 4.36 -22.92 -5.06
C ARG A 401 4.83 -22.41 -3.71
N GLN A 402 5.41 -23.32 -2.92
CA GLN A 402 6.18 -22.93 -1.74
C GLN A 402 7.57 -22.49 -2.22
N ARG A 403 7.87 -21.19 -2.14
CA ARG A 403 9.19 -20.66 -2.52
C ARG A 403 10.16 -20.68 -1.35
N SER A 404 9.65 -20.46 -0.15
CA SER A 404 10.34 -20.69 1.13
C SER A 404 9.31 -20.95 2.24
N GLU A 405 9.75 -21.07 3.48
CA GLU A 405 8.83 -21.21 4.63
C GLU A 405 7.98 -19.94 4.88
N ASN A 406 8.47 -18.78 4.47
CA ASN A 406 7.79 -17.49 4.63
C ASN A 406 7.30 -16.87 3.31
N VAL A 407 7.55 -17.51 2.16
CA VAL A 407 7.14 -16.98 0.85
C VAL A 407 6.39 -18.05 0.07
N LEU A 408 5.17 -17.71 -0.31
CA LEU A 408 4.41 -18.46 -1.30
C LEU A 408 4.22 -17.65 -2.57
N GLU A 409 4.02 -18.38 -3.65
CA GLU A 409 3.50 -17.80 -4.88
C GLU A 409 2.29 -18.59 -5.35
N PHE A 410 1.34 -17.91 -5.97
CA PHE A 410 0.26 -18.56 -6.69
C PHE A 410 -0.10 -17.81 -7.96
N THR A 411 -0.75 -18.50 -8.89
CA THR A 411 -1.29 -17.93 -10.14
C THR A 411 -2.66 -18.53 -10.39
N ILE A 412 -3.52 -17.75 -11.06
CA ILE A 412 -4.86 -18.15 -11.49
C ILE A 412 -4.77 -18.50 -12.98
N GLY A 413 -5.32 -19.65 -13.38
CA GLY A 413 -5.39 -20.07 -14.77
C GLY A 413 -6.30 -19.16 -15.60
N MET A 414 -5.98 -18.98 -16.88
CA MET A 414 -6.70 -18.06 -17.76
C MET A 414 -8.12 -18.53 -18.13
N VAL A 415 -8.39 -19.83 -18.01
CA VAL A 415 -9.68 -20.43 -18.37
C VAL A 415 -10.58 -20.49 -17.15
N MET A 416 -11.80 -19.96 -17.32
CA MET A 416 -12.84 -19.95 -16.31
C MET A 416 -14.05 -20.73 -16.84
N SER A 417 -14.73 -21.47 -15.96
CA SER A 417 -15.93 -22.23 -16.33
C SER A 417 -17.03 -22.04 -15.29
N PRO A 418 -18.32 -21.87 -15.69
CA PRO A 418 -19.43 -21.81 -14.73
C PRO A 418 -19.70 -23.17 -14.06
N VAL A 419 -19.17 -24.26 -14.62
CA VAL A 419 -19.31 -25.62 -14.09
C VAL A 419 -17.93 -26.24 -13.88
N TYR A 420 -17.83 -27.19 -12.96
CA TYR A 420 -16.59 -27.94 -12.77
C TYR A 420 -16.16 -28.65 -14.07
N GLN A 421 -14.89 -28.51 -14.41
CA GLN A 421 -14.27 -29.12 -15.59
C GLN A 421 -12.86 -29.57 -15.22
N SER A 422 -12.50 -30.81 -15.55
CA SER A 422 -11.18 -31.37 -15.19
C SER A 422 -10.02 -30.73 -15.95
N TYR A 423 -10.26 -30.22 -17.16
CA TYR A 423 -9.24 -29.60 -18.01
C TYR A 423 -8.81 -28.19 -17.54
N LEU A 424 -9.45 -27.63 -16.50
CA LEU A 424 -9.12 -26.29 -16.01
C LEU A 424 -7.66 -26.17 -15.58
N CYS A 425 -7.05 -27.28 -15.15
CA CYS A 425 -5.67 -27.35 -14.69
C CYS A 425 -4.67 -27.84 -15.74
N ASP A 426 -5.04 -27.89 -17.02
CA ASP A 426 -4.13 -28.26 -18.11
C ASP A 426 -3.02 -27.21 -18.30
N ASP A 427 -1.84 -27.65 -18.76
CA ASP A 427 -0.64 -26.81 -18.91
C ASP A 427 -0.89 -25.57 -19.79
N SER A 428 -1.73 -25.70 -20.82
CA SER A 428 -2.09 -24.61 -21.73
C SER A 428 -2.75 -23.42 -21.03
N ASN A 429 -3.38 -23.63 -19.88
CA ASN A 429 -4.09 -22.58 -19.15
C ASN A 429 -3.13 -21.71 -18.32
N PHE A 430 -1.86 -22.08 -18.29
CA PHE A 430 -0.77 -21.40 -17.60
C PHE A 430 0.32 -20.94 -18.58
N ASP A 431 -0.02 -20.66 -19.84
CA ASP A 431 0.92 -19.97 -20.73
C ASP A 431 1.19 -18.56 -20.19
N LYS A 432 2.47 -18.27 -19.88
CA LYS A 432 2.95 -17.01 -19.26
C LYS A 432 2.16 -16.61 -18.00
N PRO A 433 2.25 -17.39 -16.91
CA PRO A 433 1.48 -17.14 -15.71
C PRO A 433 1.90 -15.83 -15.03
N VAL A 434 0.91 -15.09 -14.53
CA VAL A 434 1.14 -13.93 -13.67
C VAL A 434 1.16 -14.41 -12.22
N TRP A 435 2.35 -14.42 -11.63
CA TRP A 435 2.54 -14.87 -10.26
C TRP A 435 2.17 -13.76 -9.28
N MET A 436 1.45 -14.13 -8.23
CA MET A 436 1.22 -13.31 -7.05
C MET A 436 2.13 -13.82 -5.94
N THR A 437 3.09 -13.00 -5.52
CA THR A 437 4.02 -13.32 -4.43
C THR A 437 3.46 -12.80 -3.12
N GLN A 438 3.54 -13.62 -2.07
CA GLN A 438 3.01 -13.28 -0.74
C GLN A 438 4.03 -13.67 0.34
N ALA A 439 4.30 -12.76 1.27
CA ALA A 439 4.99 -13.11 2.51
C ALA A 439 4.01 -13.49 3.61
N ARG A 440 4.49 -14.35 4.51
CA ARG A 440 3.78 -14.69 5.74
C ARG A 440 3.89 -13.53 6.73
N ILE A 441 2.77 -13.16 7.36
CA ILE A 441 2.76 -12.10 8.39
C ILE A 441 3.57 -12.52 9.61
N GLU A 442 3.33 -13.75 10.11
CA GLU A 442 4.07 -14.34 11.21
C GLU A 442 5.18 -15.24 10.67
N ARG A 443 6.42 -14.72 10.59
CA ARG A 443 7.57 -15.47 10.09
C ARG A 443 7.84 -16.71 10.95
N ILE A 444 8.07 -17.85 10.30
CA ILE A 444 8.35 -19.13 10.97
C ILE A 444 9.85 -19.28 11.20
N VAL A 445 10.66 -18.87 10.22
CA VAL A 445 12.12 -19.01 10.25
C VAL A 445 12.78 -17.74 9.76
N GLU A 446 14.02 -17.53 10.19
CA GLU A 446 14.86 -16.49 9.62
C GLU A 446 15.30 -16.87 8.19
N SER A 447 15.26 -15.91 7.27
CA SER A 447 15.59 -16.10 5.85
C SER A 447 16.81 -15.26 5.48
N PRO A 448 17.98 -15.88 5.24
CA PRO A 448 19.18 -15.14 4.90
C PRO A 448 19.05 -14.52 3.50
N CYS A 449 19.67 -13.35 3.31
CA CYS A 449 19.86 -12.75 1.99
C CYS A 449 20.86 -13.58 1.16
N PRO A 450 20.73 -13.58 -0.18
CA PRO A 450 21.54 -14.45 -1.07
C PRO A 450 23.03 -14.06 -1.09
N ILE A 451 23.34 -12.78 -0.90
CA ILE A 451 24.69 -12.24 -0.99
C ILE A 451 25.20 -11.83 0.39
N THR A 452 26.45 -12.12 0.67
CA THR A 452 27.16 -11.67 1.88
C THR A 452 28.40 -10.90 1.47
N GLY A 453 28.58 -9.68 2.00
CA GLY A 453 29.70 -8.81 1.68
C GLY A 453 29.30 -7.35 1.53
N GLN A 454 30.22 -6.54 1.01
CA GLN A 454 29.98 -5.19 0.53
C GLN A 454 30.32 -5.13 -0.96
N TYR A 455 29.38 -4.66 -1.76
CA TYR A 455 29.44 -4.64 -3.21
C TYR A 455 29.02 -3.28 -3.74
N THR A 456 29.58 -2.87 -4.88
CA THR A 456 29.16 -1.65 -5.56
C THR A 456 29.05 -1.84 -7.06
N GLY A 457 28.15 -1.11 -7.71
CA GLY A 457 27.94 -1.17 -9.15
C GLY A 457 27.37 0.14 -9.69
N ARG A 458 27.39 0.28 -11.01
CA ARG A 458 26.71 1.39 -11.70
C ARG A 458 25.30 0.97 -12.06
N ILE A 459 24.32 1.82 -11.77
CA ILE A 459 22.92 1.57 -12.13
C ILE A 459 22.79 1.72 -13.65
N THR A 460 22.22 0.72 -14.31
CA THR A 460 22.08 0.68 -15.78
C THR A 460 21.00 1.63 -16.29
N ASP A 461 19.95 1.84 -15.50
CA ASP A 461 18.78 2.64 -15.88
C ASP A 461 18.93 4.14 -15.54
N LEU A 462 19.96 4.53 -14.78
CA LEU A 462 20.21 5.91 -14.34
C LEU A 462 21.66 6.32 -14.59
N SER A 463 21.88 7.17 -15.59
CA SER A 463 23.23 7.63 -15.95
C SER A 463 23.88 8.43 -14.82
N GLY A 464 25.13 8.07 -14.48
CA GLY A 464 25.90 8.75 -13.43
C GLY A 464 25.66 8.22 -12.01
N MET A 465 24.69 7.32 -11.82
CA MET A 465 24.36 6.78 -10.50
C MET A 465 25.07 5.47 -10.20
N CYS A 466 25.56 5.36 -8.98
CA CYS A 466 26.16 4.16 -8.41
C CYS A 466 25.27 3.65 -7.27
N ALA A 467 25.31 2.35 -7.04
CA ALA A 467 24.70 1.75 -5.86
C ALA A 467 25.70 0.92 -5.07
N GLU A 468 25.47 0.82 -3.77
CA GLU A 468 26.19 -0.03 -2.84
C GLU A 468 25.22 -1.00 -2.16
N LEU A 469 25.52 -2.29 -2.22
CA LEU A 469 24.83 -3.32 -1.47
C LEU A 469 25.75 -3.86 -0.39
N SER A 470 25.28 -3.86 0.85
CA SER A 470 26.02 -4.49 1.94
C SER A 470 25.13 -5.36 2.80
N SER A 471 25.67 -6.45 3.32
CA SER A 471 24.95 -7.34 4.24
C SER A 471 25.48 -7.16 5.67
N ASN A 472 24.65 -7.50 6.65
CA ASN A 472 25.08 -7.60 8.05
C ASN A 472 25.61 -9.01 8.35
N CYS A 473 26.87 -9.14 8.80
CA CYS A 473 27.43 -10.47 9.10
C CYS A 473 26.81 -11.14 10.34
N ASN A 474 26.28 -10.34 11.27
CA ASN A 474 25.66 -10.83 12.50
C ASN A 474 24.20 -11.22 12.27
N THR A 475 23.49 -10.48 11.40
CA THR A 475 22.08 -10.71 11.07
C THR A 475 21.93 -10.91 9.56
N ARG A 476 22.00 -12.17 9.13
CA ARG A 476 22.04 -12.53 7.69
C ARG A 476 20.77 -12.19 6.91
N GLU A 477 19.70 -11.79 7.58
CA GLU A 477 18.44 -11.37 6.96
C GLU A 477 18.45 -9.89 6.52
N ILE A 478 19.46 -9.11 6.92
CA ILE A 478 19.49 -7.67 6.66
C ILE A 478 20.42 -7.34 5.49
N MET A 479 19.86 -6.64 4.51
CA MET A 479 20.57 -6.07 3.38
C MET A 479 20.40 -4.55 3.38
N TYR A 480 21.50 -3.82 3.29
CA TYR A 480 21.54 -2.38 3.12
C TYR A 480 21.78 -2.05 1.65
N TYR A 481 21.03 -1.10 1.12
CA TYR A 481 21.11 -0.63 -0.26
C TYR A 481 21.27 0.89 -0.26
N LYS A 482 22.27 1.40 -0.96
CA LYS A 482 22.52 2.84 -1.10
C LYS A 482 22.60 3.23 -2.56
N VAL A 483 22.10 4.39 -2.93
CA VAL A 483 22.24 5.02 -4.25
C VAL A 483 22.89 6.38 -4.09
N TYR A 484 23.92 6.63 -4.88
CA TYR A 484 24.71 7.85 -4.81
C TYR A 484 25.26 8.24 -6.18
N ASP A 485 25.61 9.51 -6.36
CA ASP A 485 26.31 9.97 -7.56
C ASP A 485 27.69 9.33 -7.65
N CYS A 486 28.05 8.73 -8.78
CA CYS A 486 29.33 8.05 -8.94
C CYS A 486 30.55 8.99 -8.87
N GLU A 487 30.39 10.29 -9.13
CA GLU A 487 31.48 11.27 -9.17
C GLU A 487 31.55 12.11 -7.89
N SER A 488 30.41 12.61 -7.42
CA SER A 488 30.32 13.48 -6.24
C SER A 488 30.17 12.73 -4.92
N GLU A 489 29.84 11.43 -4.97
CA GLU A 489 29.47 10.60 -3.81
C GLU A 489 28.25 11.13 -3.04
N GLU A 490 27.46 12.03 -3.63
CA GLU A 490 26.23 12.53 -3.03
C GLU A 490 25.21 11.40 -2.87
N LEU A 491 24.78 11.15 -1.63
CA LEU A 491 23.80 10.10 -1.31
C LEU A 491 22.39 10.56 -1.67
N TYR A 492 21.76 9.85 -2.61
CA TYR A 492 20.37 10.07 -3.00
C TYR A 492 19.40 9.16 -2.26
N GLU A 493 19.85 7.95 -1.91
CA GLU A 493 18.98 6.97 -1.28
C GLU A 493 19.75 5.99 -0.40
N GLU A 494 19.15 5.61 0.73
CA GLU A 494 19.59 4.56 1.63
C GLU A 494 18.35 3.79 2.12
N ARG A 495 18.35 2.48 1.89
CA ARG A 495 17.27 1.55 2.25
C ARG A 495 17.84 0.42 3.08
N THR A 496 17.04 -0.06 4.02
CA THR A 496 17.31 -1.29 4.76
C THR A 496 16.22 -2.30 4.46
N TYR A 497 16.61 -3.46 3.98
CA TYR A 497 15.74 -4.56 3.61
C TYR A 497 15.89 -5.72 4.58
N LEU A 498 14.76 -6.33 4.93
CA LEU A 498 14.66 -7.63 5.55
C LEU A 498 14.35 -8.67 4.47
N CYS A 499 15.22 -9.65 4.28
CA CYS A 499 14.98 -10.77 3.38
C CYS A 499 13.92 -11.71 3.96
N LEU A 500 12.86 -11.97 3.20
CA LEU A 500 11.73 -12.81 3.60
C LEU A 500 11.88 -14.24 3.05
N GLY A 501 12.56 -14.39 1.92
CA GLY A 501 12.83 -15.70 1.31
C GLY A 501 13.58 -15.56 -0.01
N GLN A 502 14.17 -16.65 -0.46
CA GLN A 502 14.89 -16.73 -1.72
C GLN A 502 14.69 -18.10 -2.39
N TRP A 503 14.70 -18.13 -3.73
CA TRP A 503 14.61 -19.35 -4.51
C TRP A 503 15.31 -19.19 -5.86
N GLU A 504 15.75 -20.31 -6.42
CA GLU A 504 16.31 -20.36 -7.76
C GLU A 504 15.25 -20.86 -8.76
N GLU A 505 15.13 -20.21 -9.90
CA GLU A 505 14.28 -20.65 -11.01
C GLU A 505 15.00 -20.39 -12.33
N LYS A 506 15.18 -21.44 -13.15
CA LYS A 506 15.85 -21.36 -14.46
C LYS A 506 17.25 -20.72 -14.40
N GLY A 507 17.99 -20.96 -13.31
CA GLY A 507 19.37 -20.47 -13.16
C GLY A 507 19.51 -19.01 -12.69
N VAL A 508 18.41 -18.35 -12.33
CA VAL A 508 18.43 -17.03 -11.69
C VAL A 508 17.84 -17.11 -10.28
N MET A 509 18.36 -16.26 -9.39
CA MET A 509 17.97 -16.17 -7.99
C MET A 509 16.95 -15.05 -7.80
N TYR A 510 15.82 -15.37 -7.19
CA TYR A 510 14.84 -14.39 -6.72
C TYR A 510 14.96 -14.24 -5.21
N THR A 511 14.87 -13.00 -4.74
CA THR A 511 14.87 -12.66 -3.31
C THR A 511 13.72 -11.73 -3.03
N TYR A 512 12.77 -12.18 -2.21
CA TYR A 512 11.66 -11.34 -1.78
C TYR A 512 12.01 -10.68 -0.45
N THR A 513 11.84 -9.36 -0.39
CA THR A 513 12.31 -8.52 0.71
C THR A 513 11.22 -7.58 1.21
N MET A 514 11.35 -7.13 2.46
CA MET A 514 10.53 -6.09 3.04
C MET A 514 11.42 -4.91 3.44
N ARG A 515 11.06 -3.71 3.01
CA ARG A 515 11.70 -2.47 3.45
C ARG A 515 11.36 -2.18 4.90
N ASN A 516 12.37 -1.86 5.70
CA ASN A 516 12.20 -1.66 7.13
C ASN A 516 11.57 -0.30 7.49
N ASP A 517 11.76 0.71 6.65
CA ASP A 517 11.25 2.08 6.82
C ASP A 517 9.77 2.22 6.42
N THR A 518 9.36 1.55 5.34
CA THR A 518 8.00 1.68 4.77
C THR A 518 7.13 0.44 4.99
N GLY A 519 7.72 -0.73 5.30
CA GLY A 519 7.02 -2.01 5.33
C GLY A 519 6.57 -2.51 3.95
N THR A 520 6.95 -1.82 2.86
CA THR A 520 6.67 -2.25 1.48
C THR A 520 7.53 -3.45 1.12
N LYS A 521 7.05 -4.28 0.20
CA LYS A 521 7.78 -5.46 -0.24
C LYS A 521 8.23 -5.29 -1.66
N GLU A 522 9.38 -5.87 -1.94
CA GLU A 522 10.06 -5.71 -3.21
C GLU A 522 10.86 -6.98 -3.49
N CYS A 523 10.83 -7.40 -4.74
CA CYS A 523 11.61 -8.53 -5.20
C CYS A 523 12.85 -8.06 -5.93
N PHE A 524 13.94 -8.80 -5.73
CA PHE A 524 15.14 -8.68 -6.54
C PHE A 524 15.35 -9.96 -7.33
N VAL A 525 15.79 -9.81 -8.57
CA VAL A 525 16.28 -10.92 -9.40
C VAL A 525 17.76 -10.75 -9.64
N GLY A 526 18.52 -11.83 -9.56
CA GLY A 526 19.96 -11.78 -9.72
C GLY A 526 20.59 -13.05 -10.27
N LEU A 527 21.81 -12.89 -10.76
CA LEU A 527 22.67 -13.96 -11.23
C LEU A 527 24.01 -13.88 -10.48
N ILE A 528 24.33 -14.92 -9.72
CA ILE A 528 25.58 -15.03 -8.97
C ILE A 528 26.50 -15.96 -9.76
N VAL A 529 27.47 -15.41 -10.49
CA VAL A 529 28.45 -16.22 -11.22
C VAL A 529 29.56 -16.67 -10.27
N ASN A 530 30.04 -15.75 -9.44
CA ASN A 530 31.00 -15.97 -8.36
C ASN A 530 31.00 -14.75 -7.41
N ASP A 531 31.87 -14.75 -6.40
CA ASP A 531 32.03 -13.67 -5.42
C ASP A 531 32.42 -12.31 -6.02
N GLU A 532 32.93 -12.26 -7.25
CA GLU A 532 33.39 -11.04 -7.93
C GLU A 532 32.46 -10.58 -9.05
N GLU A 533 31.54 -11.44 -9.49
CA GLU A 533 30.64 -11.19 -10.61
C GLU A 533 29.21 -11.58 -10.23
N ILE A 534 28.47 -10.56 -9.78
CA ILE A 534 27.06 -10.66 -9.41
C ILE A 534 26.28 -9.62 -10.21
N TYR A 535 25.13 -10.01 -10.73
CA TYR A 535 24.19 -9.12 -11.39
C TYR A 535 22.90 -9.08 -10.60
N ILE A 536 22.32 -7.89 -10.40
CA ILE A 536 21.06 -7.73 -9.66
C ILE A 536 20.17 -6.65 -10.31
N LYS A 537 18.86 -6.85 -10.29
CA LYS A 537 17.86 -5.85 -10.66
C LYS A 537 16.64 -5.96 -9.75
N GLU A 538 15.96 -4.85 -9.49
CA GLU A 538 14.62 -4.84 -8.93
C GLU A 538 13.64 -5.54 -9.90
N ALA A 539 12.77 -6.40 -9.37
CA ALA A 539 11.81 -7.23 -10.10
C ALA A 539 10.36 -6.99 -9.63
N GLY A 540 10.09 -5.82 -9.02
CA GLY A 540 8.79 -5.39 -8.53
C GLY A 540 8.24 -6.24 -7.37
N ASP A 541 6.97 -6.00 -7.03
CA ASP A 541 6.32 -6.57 -5.84
C ASP A 541 5.98 -8.07 -5.99
N HIS A 542 6.02 -8.59 -7.22
CA HIS A 542 5.63 -9.96 -7.55
C HIS A 542 6.68 -10.73 -8.36
N CYS A 543 7.95 -10.35 -8.25
CA CYS A 543 9.10 -11.08 -8.80
C CYS A 543 8.96 -11.37 -10.30
N ILE A 544 8.93 -10.35 -11.15
CA ILE A 544 8.68 -10.54 -12.59
C ILE A 544 9.80 -11.38 -13.24
N ARG A 545 9.42 -12.31 -14.13
CA ARG A 545 10.31 -13.31 -14.76
C ARG A 545 10.97 -12.86 -16.06
N ASP A 546 10.54 -11.76 -16.66
CA ASP A 546 10.99 -11.30 -17.99
C ASP A 546 12.23 -10.38 -17.94
N ILE A 547 12.97 -10.47 -16.84
CA ILE A 547 14.18 -9.70 -16.59
C ILE A 547 15.38 -10.64 -16.78
N ASP A 548 16.28 -10.27 -17.70
CA ASP A 548 17.61 -10.88 -17.78
C ASP A 548 18.57 -10.09 -16.88
N PRO A 549 19.05 -10.65 -15.74
CA PRO A 549 19.94 -9.93 -14.85
C PRO A 549 21.26 -9.54 -15.51
N LYS A 550 21.76 -10.33 -16.46
CA LYS A 550 23.05 -10.09 -17.11
C LYS A 550 23.00 -8.92 -18.09
N GLU A 551 21.87 -8.78 -18.79
CA GLU A 551 21.68 -7.69 -19.77
C GLU A 551 21.11 -6.42 -19.12
N GLN A 552 20.18 -6.56 -18.17
CA GLN A 552 19.40 -5.45 -17.63
C GLN A 552 19.77 -5.08 -16.19
N GLY A 553 20.47 -5.96 -15.48
CA GLY A 553 20.85 -5.77 -14.09
C GLY A 553 22.16 -4.99 -13.92
N MET A 554 22.32 -4.42 -12.74
CA MET A 554 23.56 -3.80 -12.32
C MET A 554 24.60 -4.90 -12.04
N ARG A 555 25.77 -4.76 -12.65
CA ARG A 555 26.96 -5.55 -12.29
C ARG A 555 27.57 -5.01 -11.01
N LEU A 556 27.74 -5.90 -10.04
CA LEU A 556 28.32 -5.63 -8.74
C LEU A 556 29.77 -6.10 -8.67
N TYR A 557 30.61 -5.26 -8.06
CA TYR A 557 32.02 -5.52 -7.78
C TYR A 557 32.23 -5.54 -6.26
N LYS A 558 32.95 -6.55 -5.77
CA LYS A 558 33.23 -6.72 -4.35
C LYS A 558 34.15 -5.61 -3.84
N LYS A 559 33.70 -4.85 -2.84
CA LYS A 559 34.44 -3.77 -2.17
C LYS A 559 35.06 -4.25 -0.86
N GLY A 560 34.38 -5.16 -0.16
CA GLY A 560 34.83 -5.62 1.15
C GLY A 560 34.06 -6.83 1.68
N GLN A 561 34.46 -7.28 2.86
CA GLN A 561 33.67 -8.22 3.64
C GLN A 561 32.45 -7.50 4.25
N CYS A 562 31.47 -8.26 4.73
CA CYS A 562 30.25 -7.69 5.30
C CYS A 562 30.53 -6.88 6.58
N TYR A 563 29.58 -6.06 7.00
CA TYR A 563 29.69 -5.30 8.26
C TYR A 563 29.64 -6.24 9.46
N GLY A 564 30.69 -6.22 10.29
CA GLY A 564 30.90 -7.12 11.43
C GLY A 564 32.00 -8.15 11.13
N ASN A 565 33.03 -8.25 11.95
CA ASN A 565 34.19 -9.08 11.62
C ASN A 565 33.88 -10.59 11.67
N SER A 566 33.55 -11.25 10.54
CA SER A 566 33.92 -12.65 10.29
C SER A 566 33.67 -13.11 8.85
N PRO A 567 34.64 -13.80 8.20
CA PRO A 567 34.43 -14.47 6.92
C PRO A 567 33.83 -15.85 7.13
N SER A 568 32.68 -16.14 6.52
CA SER A 568 32.19 -17.52 6.34
C SER A 568 31.28 -17.63 5.11
N PRO A 569 31.29 -18.78 4.42
CA PRO A 569 31.02 -18.90 2.98
C PRO A 569 29.56 -18.75 2.60
N ALA A 570 29.34 -18.42 1.32
CA ALA A 570 28.05 -18.25 0.66
C ALA A 570 27.10 -19.47 0.84
N PRO A 571 25.77 -19.27 0.75
CA PRO A 571 24.80 -20.36 0.91
C PRO A 571 24.94 -21.41 -0.21
N THR A 572 25.08 -22.68 0.17
CA THR A 572 24.90 -23.81 -0.76
C THR A 572 23.42 -24.00 -1.13
N PRO A 573 23.09 -24.36 -2.38
CA PRO A 573 21.72 -24.66 -2.80
C PRO A 573 21.06 -25.70 -1.90
N MET A 574 19.89 -25.38 -1.34
CA MET A 574 19.12 -26.33 -0.54
C MET A 574 18.65 -27.51 -1.42
N LYS A 575 19.21 -28.70 -1.18
CA LYS A 575 18.61 -29.95 -1.66
C LYS A 575 17.29 -30.21 -0.92
N PRO A 576 16.27 -30.77 -1.59
CA PRO A 576 15.02 -31.14 -0.94
C PRO A 576 15.30 -32.17 0.17
N ILE A 577 14.91 -31.84 1.40
CA ILE A 577 15.04 -32.72 2.56
C ILE A 577 13.92 -33.79 2.47
N PRO A 578 14.24 -35.10 2.48
CA PRO A 578 13.23 -36.15 2.56
C PRO A 578 12.52 -36.09 3.91
N ARG A 579 11.18 -35.97 3.87
CA ARG A 579 10.32 -35.95 5.07
C ARG A 579 10.41 -37.27 5.82
N ASN A 580 10.67 -37.22 7.12
CA ASN A 580 10.26 -38.27 8.06
C ASN A 580 9.25 -37.70 9.06
N PRO A 581 8.21 -38.46 9.43
CA PRO A 581 7.10 -37.94 10.21
C PRO A 581 7.47 -37.92 11.70
N ILE A 582 7.35 -36.76 12.36
CA ILE A 582 7.37 -36.68 13.82
C ILE A 582 6.00 -36.22 14.32
N LEU A 583 5.57 -36.94 15.36
CA LEU A 583 4.26 -36.96 15.98
C LEU A 583 3.76 -35.59 16.44
N SER A 584 2.46 -35.41 16.22
CA SER A 584 1.55 -34.45 16.84
C SER A 584 1.71 -34.39 18.36
N THR A 585 2.09 -33.22 18.88
CA THR A 585 1.80 -32.80 20.25
C THR A 585 0.90 -31.56 20.22
N THR A 586 -0.28 -31.71 20.79
CA THR A 586 -1.33 -30.69 20.93
C THR A 586 -0.91 -29.59 21.93
N PRO A 587 -1.08 -28.29 21.63
CA PRO A 587 -0.87 -27.23 22.61
C PRO A 587 -2.12 -27.02 23.47
N ARG A 588 -1.96 -27.24 24.77
CA ARG A 588 -2.95 -26.95 25.82
C ARG A 588 -2.85 -25.47 26.18
N SER A 589 -3.95 -24.72 26.00
CA SER A 589 -4.06 -23.31 26.39
C SER A 589 -3.90 -23.13 27.90
N ARG A 590 -3.10 -22.13 28.31
CA ARG A 590 -3.04 -21.64 29.70
C ARG A 590 -3.24 -20.13 29.71
N PHE A 591 -4.42 -19.73 30.17
CA PHE A 591 -4.69 -18.43 30.76
C PHE A 591 -3.89 -18.28 32.07
N PRO A 592 -3.32 -17.10 32.39
CA PRO A 592 -2.77 -16.83 33.71
C PRO A 592 -3.75 -16.01 34.56
N GLY A 593 -4.18 -16.56 35.69
CA GLY A 593 -4.90 -15.86 36.74
C GLY A 593 -4.68 -16.51 38.11
N GLY A 594 -3.90 -15.84 38.97
CA GLY A 594 -3.80 -15.98 40.45
C GLY A 594 -3.31 -17.33 40.99
N THR A 595 -2.64 -17.46 42.14
CA THR A 595 -2.16 -16.58 43.21
C THR A 595 -1.21 -17.47 44.02
N THR A 596 -0.04 -16.98 44.45
CA THR A 596 0.78 -17.69 45.46
C THR A 596 1.24 -16.76 46.56
N ARG A 597 0.90 -17.20 47.78
CA ARG A 597 1.17 -16.61 49.09
C ARG A 597 2.66 -16.39 49.36
N ARG A 598 2.95 -15.27 50.04
CA ARG A 598 4.15 -15.03 50.86
C ARG A 598 4.20 -15.96 52.08
N PRO A 599 5.41 -16.18 52.63
CA PRO A 599 5.75 -15.66 53.97
C PRO A 599 7.15 -15.01 53.95
N GLY A 600 7.59 -14.06 54.78
CA GLY A 600 7.09 -13.27 55.91
C GLY A 600 8.28 -12.39 56.35
N GLY A 601 8.05 -11.24 57.01
CA GLY A 601 9.15 -10.44 57.57
C GLY A 601 8.88 -8.94 57.79
N SER A 602 8.45 -8.63 59.03
CA SER A 602 8.67 -7.41 59.86
C SER A 602 8.26 -5.98 59.41
N ILE A 603 7.30 -5.42 60.18
CA ILE A 603 7.28 -4.14 60.96
C ILE A 603 7.51 -2.82 60.13
N THR A 604 6.64 -1.79 60.08
CA THR A 604 6.08 -0.95 61.18
C THR A 604 4.92 -0.05 60.68
N SER A 605 3.92 0.15 61.54
CA SER A 605 3.02 1.32 61.75
C SER A 605 2.59 2.26 60.60
N SER A 606 1.27 2.43 60.36
CA SER A 606 0.45 3.48 61.00
C SER A 606 -0.96 3.59 60.37
N THR A 607 -1.99 3.41 61.21
CA THR A 607 -3.33 4.04 61.25
C THR A 607 -3.88 4.83 60.05
N SER A 608 -5.08 4.46 59.57
CA SER A 608 -6.29 5.31 59.68
C SER A 608 -7.52 4.69 59.00
N SER A 609 -8.54 4.45 59.83
CA SER A 609 -9.97 4.21 59.63
C SER A 609 -10.69 4.70 58.36
N LYS A 610 -11.64 3.90 57.83
CA LYS A 610 -13.12 4.09 57.85
C LYS A 610 -13.76 3.11 56.82
N ASN A 611 -14.48 2.06 57.24
CA ASN A 611 -15.91 1.97 57.58
C ASN A 611 -16.91 2.06 56.39
N PHE A 612 -17.58 0.93 56.12
CA PHE A 612 -19.03 0.69 55.88
C PHE A 612 -19.50 -0.05 54.59
N GLN A 613 -20.16 -1.21 54.84
CA GLN A 613 -21.27 -1.92 54.13
C GLN A 613 -21.09 -2.27 52.63
N SER A 614 -21.03 -3.53 52.15
CA SER A 614 -21.80 -4.78 52.36
C SER A 614 -23.29 -4.72 52.01
N TYR A 615 -23.64 -5.20 50.81
CA TYR A 615 -24.81 -6.04 50.54
C TYR A 615 -24.51 -7.01 49.38
N ASP A 616 -24.59 -8.30 49.67
CA ASP A 616 -24.75 -9.40 48.71
C ASP A 616 -26.15 -9.35 48.08
N PHE A 617 -26.31 -9.82 46.84
CA PHE A 617 -27.25 -10.91 46.55
C PHE A 617 -27.01 -11.56 45.17
N VAL A 618 -27.11 -12.88 45.21
CA VAL A 618 -26.93 -13.92 44.20
C VAL A 618 -28.13 -14.02 43.26
N PHE A 619 -27.92 -14.39 41.99
CA PHE A 619 -28.80 -15.35 41.30
C PHE A 619 -28.00 -16.24 40.33
N VAL A 620 -28.20 -17.55 40.52
CA VAL A 620 -27.79 -18.66 39.68
C VAL A 620 -29.07 -19.25 39.08
N MET A 621 -29.18 -19.30 37.76
CA MET A 621 -29.34 -20.51 36.93
C MET A 621 -29.39 -20.13 35.46
#